data_AF-A0A2G6HBA5-F1
#
_entry.id   AF-A0A2G6HBA5-F1
#
_cell.length_a   1.000
_cell.length_b   1.000
_cell.length_c   1.000
_cell.angle_alpha   90.00
_cell.angle_beta   90.00
_cell.angle_gamma   90.00
#
_symmetry.space_group_name_H-M   'P 1'
#
loop_
_entity.id
_entity.type
_entity.pdbx_description
1 polymer ?
#
loop_
_entity_poly.entity_id
_entity_poly.type
_entity_poly.pdbx_seq_one_letter_code
_entity_poly.pdbx_strand_id
1 'polypeptide(L)'
;MKLSKALSEKNRLARKTRELQNKIKEHNSYIKGNTPIYRTQELLGELQETIEELVELKTKIHKANQPVQDKIFKLAELKSFATFLRNLK
;
A
#
# COMPACT_ATOMS: atom_id res chain seq x y z
N MET A 1 -8.34 -3.67 16.38
CA MET A 1 -8.63 -4.29 15.07
C MET A 1 -7.94 -5.64 14.99
N LYS A 2 -8.56 -6.68 14.40
CA LYS A 2 -7.88 -7.98 14.17
C LYS A 2 -6.79 -7.82 13.10
N LEU A 3 -5.71 -8.59 13.18
CA LEU A 3 -4.58 -8.54 12.23
C LEU A 3 -5.02 -8.78 10.77
N SER A 4 -5.97 -9.69 10.55
CA SER A 4 -6.56 -9.95 9.22
C SER A 4 -7.23 -8.69 8.64
N LYS A 5 -8.02 -7.98 9.45
CA LYS A 5 -8.64 -6.72 9.05
C LYS A 5 -7.58 -5.64 8.81
N ALA A 6 -6.50 -5.60 9.60
CA ALA A 6 -5.34 -4.72 9.37
C ALA A 6 -4.67 -4.96 8.02
N LEU A 7 -4.49 -6.21 7.61
CA LEU A 7 -3.95 -6.54 6.31
C LEU A 7 -4.86 -6.09 5.16
N SER A 8 -6.17 -6.29 5.29
CA SER A 8 -7.16 -5.83 4.31
C SER A 8 -7.18 -4.30 4.20
N GLU A 9 -7.21 -3.59 5.32
CA GLU A 9 -7.15 -2.12 5.33
C GLU A 9 -5.84 -1.59 4.74
N LYS A 10 -4.69 -2.22 5.04
CA LYS A 10 -3.40 -1.87 4.42
C LYS A 10 -3.46 -1.97 2.89
N ASN A 11 -4.12 -3.02 2.38
CA ASN A 11 -4.27 -3.21 0.95
C ASN A 11 -5.23 -2.19 0.33
N ARG A 12 -6.30 -1.81 1.05
CA ARG A 12 -7.21 -0.72 0.63
C ARG A 12 -6.49 0.61 0.56
N LEU A 13 -5.77 0.99 1.61
CA LEU A 13 -4.97 2.22 1.65
C LEU A 13 -3.92 2.25 0.53
N ALA A 14 -3.20 1.14 0.29
CA ALA A 14 -2.23 1.06 -0.79
C ALA A 14 -2.85 1.22 -2.19
N ARG A 15 -4.10 0.76 -2.39
CA ARG A 15 -4.84 1.00 -3.65
C ARG A 15 -5.25 2.47 -3.76
N LYS A 16 -5.81 3.04 -2.69
CA LYS A 16 -6.18 4.46 -2.62
C LYS A 16 -5.00 5.38 -2.93
N THR A 17 -3.82 5.10 -2.36
CA THR A 17 -2.58 5.85 -2.66
C THR A 17 -2.26 5.83 -4.16
N ARG A 18 -2.36 4.68 -4.83
CA ARG A 18 -2.10 4.56 -6.28
C ARG A 18 -3.15 5.31 -7.10
N GLU A 19 -4.41 5.24 -6.72
CA GLU A 19 -5.50 5.96 -7.39
C GLU A 19 -5.31 7.48 -7.29
N LEU A 20 -4.95 7.99 -6.11
CA LEU A 20 -4.65 9.41 -5.91
C LEU A 20 -3.42 9.84 -6.71
N GLN A 21 -2.35 9.05 -6.72
CA GLN A 21 -1.17 9.30 -7.55
C GLN A 21 -1.51 9.37 -9.04
N ASN A 22 -2.34 8.45 -9.55
CA ASN A 22 -2.78 8.45 -10.93
C ASN A 22 -3.63 9.69 -11.26
N LYS A 23 -4.61 10.02 -10.41
CA LYS A 23 -5.45 11.22 -10.58
C LYS A 23 -4.62 12.50 -10.61
N ILE A 24 -3.66 12.64 -9.69
CA ILE A 24 -2.76 13.79 -9.67
C ILE A 24 -1.94 13.84 -10.96
N LYS A 25 -1.39 12.70 -11.41
CA LYS A 25 -0.60 12.63 -12.65
C LYS A 25 -1.41 13.02 -13.89
N GLU A 26 -2.67 12.63 -13.95
CA GLU A 26 -3.57 12.90 -15.09
C GLU A 26 -4.13 14.33 -15.07
N HIS A 27 -4.29 14.94 -13.89
CA HIS A 27 -4.95 16.23 -13.72
C HIS A 27 -4.07 17.34 -13.13
N ASN A 28 -2.73 17.18 -13.16
CA ASN A 28 -1.79 18.21 -12.71
C ASN A 28 -1.62 19.38 -13.69
N SER A 29 -2.20 19.29 -14.89
CA SER A 29 -2.14 20.33 -15.91
C SER A 29 -3.52 20.54 -16.52
N TYR A 30 -3.87 21.80 -16.79
CA TYR A 30 -5.12 22.17 -17.43
C TYR A 30 -4.92 23.43 -18.29
N ILE A 31 -5.77 23.59 -19.30
CA ILE A 31 -5.73 24.74 -20.20
C ILE A 31 -6.09 26.00 -19.41
N LYS A 32 -5.23 27.03 -19.50
CA LYS A 32 -5.42 28.33 -18.84
C LYS A 32 -6.76 28.94 -19.29
N GLY A 33 -7.67 29.12 -18.34
CA GLY A 33 -9.03 29.62 -18.57
C GLY A 33 -10.14 28.58 -18.37
N ASN A 34 -9.79 27.31 -18.20
CA ASN A 34 -10.74 26.26 -17.83
C ASN A 34 -10.70 25.99 -16.31
N THR A 35 -11.85 25.68 -15.71
CA THR A 35 -11.90 25.27 -14.30
C THR A 35 -11.42 23.83 -14.18
N PRO A 36 -10.37 23.53 -13.40
CA PRO A 36 -9.90 22.16 -13.25
C PRO A 36 -10.96 21.28 -12.57
N ILE A 37 -11.13 20.06 -13.10
CA ILE A 37 -12.10 19.06 -12.57
C ILE A 37 -11.74 18.66 -11.13
N TYR A 38 -10.44 18.64 -10.82
CA TYR A 38 -9.92 18.33 -9.50
C TYR A 38 -9.00 19.45 -9.02
N ARG A 39 -9.11 19.81 -7.74
CA ARG A 39 -8.14 20.68 -7.08
C ARG A 39 -6.93 19.84 -6.70
N THR A 40 -5.86 19.93 -7.49
CA THR A 40 -4.63 19.15 -7.30
C THR A 40 -4.05 19.29 -5.88
N GLN A 41 -4.20 20.46 -5.25
CA GLN A 41 -3.78 20.70 -3.86
C GLN A 41 -4.56 19.84 -2.85
N GLU A 42 -5.88 19.71 -3.01
CA GLU A 42 -6.70 18.87 -2.14
C GLU A 42 -6.35 17.38 -2.33
N LEU A 43 -6.15 16.94 -3.57
CA LEU A 43 -5.70 15.58 -3.86
C LEU A 43 -4.31 15.26 -3.27
N LEU A 44 -3.40 16.25 -3.27
CA LEU A 44 -2.08 16.11 -2.66
C LEU A 44 -2.18 16.00 -1.13
N GLY A 45 -3.04 16.80 -0.50
CA GLY A 45 -3.34 16.69 0.94
C GLY A 45 -3.89 15.31 1.29
N GLU A 46 -4.90 14.84 0.56
CA GLU A 46 -5.49 13.51 0.77
C GLU A 46 -4.46 12.38 0.55
N LEU A 47 -3.57 12.55 -0.42
CA LEU A 47 -2.48 11.60 -0.66
C LEU A 47 -1.51 11.55 0.52
N GLN A 48 -1.14 12.71 1.08
CA GLN A 48 -0.24 12.79 2.22
C GLN A 48 -0.86 12.12 3.46
N GLU A 49 -2.11 12.44 3.78
CA GLU A 49 -2.83 11.81 4.90
C GLU A 49 -2.93 10.29 4.71
N THR A 50 -3.29 9.84 3.49
CA THR A 50 -3.38 8.41 3.17
C THR A 50 -2.01 7.71 3.32
N ILE A 51 -0.91 8.39 3.00
CA ILE A 51 0.45 7.86 3.21
C ILE A 51 0.77 7.73 4.69
N GLU A 52 0.45 8.74 5.50
CA GLU A 52 0.66 8.72 6.95
C GLU A 52 -0.12 7.58 7.61
N GLU A 53 -1.41 7.42 7.27
CA GLU A 53 -2.23 6.29 7.73
C GLU A 53 -1.62 4.93 7.33
N LEU A 54 -1.11 4.83 6.09
CA LEU A 54 -0.48 3.62 5.60
C LEU A 54 0.82 3.29 6.35
N VAL A 55 1.63 4.29 6.68
CA VAL A 55 2.86 4.13 7.48
C VAL A 55 2.53 3.68 8.89
N GLU A 56 1.55 4.32 9.53
CA GLU A 56 1.12 3.95 10.88
C GLU A 56 0.61 2.52 10.92
N LEU A 57 -0.24 2.13 9.97
CA LEU A 57 -0.80 0.79 9.89
C LEU A 57 0.28 -0.27 9.61
N LYS A 58 1.23 0.00 8.71
CA LYS A 58 2.39 -0.88 8.47
C LYS A 58 3.20 -1.09 9.75
N THR A 59 3.43 -0.02 10.50
CA THR A 59 4.18 -0.07 11.76
C THR A 59 3.46 -0.92 12.80
N LYS A 60 2.14 -0.73 12.96
CA LYS A 60 1.31 -1.54 13.88
C LYS A 60 1.31 -3.02 13.50
N ILE A 61 1.16 -3.33 12.20
CA ILE A 61 1.21 -4.72 11.70
C ILE A 61 2.58 -5.34 11.97
N HIS A 62 3.66 -4.60 11.68
CA HIS A 62 5.00 -5.13 11.88
C HIS A 62 5.29 -5.42 13.35
N LYS A 63 4.94 -4.49 14.25
CA LYS A 63 5.04 -4.70 15.71
C LYS A 63 4.22 -5.90 16.18
N ALA A 64 3.00 -6.07 15.66
CA ALA A 64 2.16 -7.22 16.00
C ALA A 64 2.74 -8.56 15.50
N ASN A 65 3.48 -8.55 14.39
CA ASN A 65 4.11 -9.73 13.80
C ASN A 65 5.47 -10.08 14.42
N GLN A 66 6.12 -9.17 15.15
CA GLN A 66 7.44 -9.39 15.76
C GLN A 66 7.56 -10.74 16.51
N PRO A 67 6.60 -11.17 17.35
CA PRO A 67 6.71 -12.43 18.10
C PRO A 67 6.72 -13.71 17.23
N VAL A 68 6.31 -13.63 15.97
CA VAL A 68 6.23 -14.76 15.03
C VAL A 68 7.00 -14.46 13.73
N GLN A 69 7.90 -13.49 13.77
CA GLN A 69 8.63 -13.01 12.60
C GLN A 69 9.51 -14.11 11.99
N ASP A 70 10.09 -14.96 12.83
CA ASP A 70 10.83 -16.17 12.46
C ASP A 70 9.98 -17.12 11.61
N LYS A 71 8.72 -17.36 12.00
CA LYS A 71 7.79 -18.23 11.28
C LYS A 71 7.41 -17.65 9.92
N ILE A 72 7.25 -16.33 9.84
CA ILE A 72 6.97 -15.62 8.58
C ILE A 72 8.14 -15.81 7.61
N PHE A 73 9.38 -15.63 8.08
CA PHE A 73 10.56 -15.83 7.25
C PHE A 73 10.73 -17.29 6.84
N LYS A 74 10.58 -18.23 7.79
CA LYS A 74 10.65 -19.67 7.49
C LYS A 74 9.64 -20.08 6.42
N LEU A 75 8.40 -19.57 6.48
CA LEU A 75 7.39 -19.84 5.46
C LEU A 75 7.80 -19.31 4.08
N ALA A 76 8.40 -18.11 4.02
CA ALA A 76 8.88 -17.53 2.77
C ALA A 76 9.99 -18.39 2.14
N GLU A 77 10.96 -18.84 2.94
CA GLU A 77 12.04 -19.72 2.47
C GLU A 77 11.52 -21.07 2.00
N LEU A 78 10.61 -21.69 2.76
CA LEU A 78 10.00 -22.95 2.37
C LEU A 78 9.21 -22.84 1.05
N LYS A 79 8.54 -21.70 0.82
CA LYS A 79 7.82 -21.45 -0.43
C LYS A 79 8.79 -21.29 -1.61
N SER A 80 9.91 -20.59 -1.39
CA SER A 80 10.98 -20.46 -2.38
C SER A 80 11.55 -21.83 -2.74
N PHE A 81 11.88 -22.64 -1.72
CA PHE A 81 12.39 -23.99 -1.88
C PHE A 81 11.40 -24.91 -2.60
N ALA A 82 10.12 -24.89 -2.24
CA ALA A 82 9.09 -25.65 -2.94
C ALA A 82 8.96 -25.24 -4.42
N THR A 83 9.11 -23.95 -4.72
CA THR A 83 9.09 -23.46 -6.10
C THR A 83 10.29 -23.95 -6.89
N PHE A 84 11.49 -23.96 -6.28
CA PHE A 84 12.70 -24.53 -6.85
C PHE A 84 12.51 -26.02 -7.18
N LEU A 85 12.06 -26.82 -6.21
CA LEU A 85 11.83 -28.26 -6.38
C LEU A 85 10.84 -28.55 -7.51
N ARG A 86 9.77 -27.76 -7.62
CA ARG A 86 8.77 -27.90 -8.70
C ARG A 86 9.34 -27.62 -10.09
N ASN A 87 10.42 -26.85 -10.18
CA ASN A 87 11.05 -26.48 -11.44
C ASN A 87 12.22 -27.39 -11.84
N LEU A 88 12.52 -28.42 -11.04
CA LEU A 88 13.49 -29.45 -11.40
C LEU A 88 12.90 -30.36 -12.48
N LYS A 89 13.70 -30.66 -13.50
CA LYS A 89 13.36 -31.58 -14.60
C LYS A 89 13.74 -33.00 -14.26
#